data_AF-A0A7Y5KXU5-F1
#
_entry.id   AF-A0A7Y5KXU5-F1
#
_cell.length_a   1.000
_cell.length_b   1.000
_cell.length_c   1.000
_cell.angle_alpha   90.00
_cell.angle_beta   90.00
_cell.angle_gamma   90.00
#
_symmetry.space_group_name_H-M   'P 1'
#
loop_
_entity.id
_entity.type
_entity.pdbx_description
1 polymer ?
#
loop_
_entity_poly.entity_id
_entity_poly.type
_entity_poly.pdbx_seq_one_letter_code
_entity_poly.pdbx_strand_id
1 'polypeptide(L)'
;MTLQTRTAVVTEAHRRYDVEAIPNDLMPRDDSGAVGVLLRPAFHAETLLRYEPRTRTITMSAYARSLWYLVAELCNPAPTTKERLVEKYRGVTAPPPAIEIWSETAAIGTGAAAIDGGLVAAFRRAEAEGGPRHGVDGISLRGFCFEGGDESRFEAWSPTFDSEAHRFVHLLYRCARESLRSDEVEQRLEELHGYLGLGLPWKVVSETPLVIRIFGSLSASDEPELRRALDGLPRTEPVVLDLSRLAGMGSLLHPVWRSWLQERDNVLWVVGDDIARHLDSIGVSAGARHPDLASALRELR
;
A
#
# COMPACT_ATOMS: atom_id res chain seq x y z
N MET A 1 -23.31 -35.92 32.31
CA MET A 1 -22.03 -35.20 32.20
C MET A 1 -22.37 -33.71 32.08
N THR A 2 -22.15 -32.96 33.15
CA THR A 2 -22.66 -31.58 33.32
C THR A 2 -21.48 -30.63 33.16
N LEU A 3 -21.50 -29.79 32.13
CA LEU A 3 -20.50 -28.75 31.91
C LEU A 3 -20.86 -27.53 32.79
N GLN A 4 -20.14 -27.37 33.90
CA GLN A 4 -20.10 -26.12 34.65
C GLN A 4 -19.09 -25.17 33.99
N THR A 5 -19.58 -24.17 33.27
CA THR A 5 -18.78 -23.01 32.89
C THR A 5 -18.72 -22.04 34.08
N ARG A 6 -17.55 -21.95 34.71
CA ARG A 6 -17.23 -20.89 35.66
C ARG A 6 -17.03 -19.59 34.90
N THR A 7 -18.02 -18.70 34.95
CA THR A 7 -17.85 -17.31 34.51
C THR A 7 -17.12 -16.55 35.60
N ALA A 8 -15.83 -16.26 35.38
CA ALA A 8 -15.12 -15.29 36.20
C ALA A 8 -15.68 -13.90 35.85
N VAL A 9 -16.28 -13.23 36.83
CA VAL A 9 -16.66 -11.83 36.73
C VAL A 9 -15.38 -11.01 36.79
N VAL A 10 -14.86 -10.62 35.63
CA VAL A 10 -13.83 -9.59 35.54
C VAL A 10 -14.50 -8.27 35.90
N THR A 11 -14.12 -7.69 37.04
CA THR A 11 -14.41 -6.29 37.37
C THR A 11 -13.63 -5.41 36.40
N GLU A 12 -14.19 -5.19 35.21
CA GLU A 12 -13.57 -4.44 34.14
C GLU A 12 -13.80 -2.94 34.38
N ALA A 13 -12.73 -2.26 34.82
CA ALA A 13 -12.62 -0.82 34.69
C ALA A 13 -12.90 -0.48 33.21
N HIS A 14 -13.89 0.36 32.95
CA HIS A 14 -14.17 0.86 31.61
C HIS A 14 -12.94 1.61 31.12
N ARG A 15 -12.03 0.93 30.41
CA ARG A 15 -10.97 1.59 29.66
C ARG A 15 -11.65 2.36 28.55
N ARG A 16 -11.63 3.68 28.67
CA ARG A 16 -12.02 4.58 27.60
C ARG A 16 -10.95 4.41 26.51
N TYR A 17 -11.25 3.64 25.48
CA TYR A 17 -10.32 3.42 24.38
C TYR A 17 -10.39 4.61 23.42
N ASP A 18 -9.23 5.23 23.22
CA ASP A 18 -8.98 6.26 22.20
C ASP A 18 -8.66 5.56 20.87
N VAL A 19 -8.95 6.22 19.74
CA VAL A 19 -8.61 5.76 18.37
C VAL A 19 -7.11 5.44 18.25
N GLU A 20 -6.28 5.99 19.14
CA GLU A 20 -4.85 5.67 19.27
C GLU A 20 -4.52 4.25 19.78
N ALA A 21 -5.47 3.50 20.35
CA ALA A 21 -5.20 2.19 20.95
C ALA A 21 -5.00 1.05 19.93
N ILE A 22 -5.60 1.15 18.74
CA ILE A 22 -5.58 0.07 17.74
C ILE A 22 -4.20 -0.07 17.10
N PRO A 23 -3.50 1.02 16.70
CA PRO A 23 -2.13 0.87 16.23
C PRO A 23 -1.22 0.27 17.31
N ASN A 24 -1.44 0.56 18.60
CA ASN A 24 -0.62 0.01 19.69
C ASN A 24 -0.75 -1.52 19.84
N ASP A 25 -1.83 -2.12 19.34
CA ASP A 25 -2.04 -3.58 19.35
C ASP A 25 -1.45 -4.24 18.10
N LEU A 26 -1.35 -3.51 16.99
CA LEU A 26 -0.67 -3.94 15.77
C LEU A 26 0.84 -3.84 15.87
N MET A 27 1.34 -3.01 16.77
CA MET A 27 2.76 -2.75 16.95
C MET A 27 3.35 -3.79 17.92
N PRO A 28 4.35 -4.56 17.49
CA PRO A 28 5.00 -5.53 18.36
C PRO A 28 5.68 -4.79 19.53
N ARG A 29 5.61 -5.36 20.73
CA ARG A 29 6.20 -4.79 21.95
C ARG A 29 7.50 -5.49 22.35
N ASP A 30 8.23 -6.05 21.38
CA ASP A 30 9.47 -6.76 21.65
C ASP A 30 10.67 -5.81 21.79
N ASP A 31 11.55 -6.09 22.76
CA ASP A 31 12.82 -5.37 23.01
C ASP A 31 13.89 -5.67 21.93
N SER A 32 13.45 -5.98 20.72
CA SER A 32 14.30 -6.53 19.67
C SER A 32 15.22 -5.48 19.04
N GLY A 33 14.87 -4.19 19.13
CA GLY A 33 15.55 -3.15 18.35
C GLY A 33 14.76 -2.74 17.10
N ALA A 34 13.53 -3.25 16.92
CA ALA A 34 12.80 -3.10 15.69
C ALA A 34 12.47 -1.65 15.36
N VAL A 35 12.52 -1.33 14.07
CA VAL A 35 12.07 -0.05 13.52
C VAL A 35 11.07 -0.34 12.39
N GLY A 36 9.99 0.43 12.32
CA GLY A 36 8.95 0.15 11.34
C GLY A 36 7.97 1.29 11.12
N VAL A 37 7.01 1.04 10.24
CA VAL A 37 5.93 1.97 9.91
C VAL A 37 4.64 1.21 9.64
N LEU A 38 3.55 1.67 10.25
CA LEU A 38 2.20 1.32 9.85
C LEU A 38 1.69 2.32 8.79
N LEU A 39 1.40 1.80 7.61
CA LEU A 39 0.90 2.48 6.42
C LEU A 39 -0.62 2.30 6.34
N ARG A 40 -1.35 3.41 6.28
CA ARG A 40 -2.82 3.42 6.27
C ARG A 40 -3.35 4.20 5.06
N PRO A 41 -3.40 3.57 3.87
CA PRO A 41 -3.95 4.19 2.67
C PRO A 41 -5.47 4.37 2.75
N ALA A 42 -5.98 5.43 2.14
CA ALA A 42 -7.40 5.81 2.16
C ALA A 42 -8.34 4.80 1.48
N PHE A 43 -7.85 3.93 0.59
CA PHE A 43 -8.69 2.97 -0.15
C PHE A 43 -8.17 1.53 -0.16
N HIS A 44 -7.06 1.22 0.53
CA HIS A 44 -6.48 -0.11 0.56
C HIS A 44 -6.34 -0.63 2.00
N ALA A 45 -5.95 -1.89 2.15
CA ALA A 45 -5.73 -2.48 3.47
C ALA A 45 -4.51 -1.83 4.17
N GLU A 46 -4.47 -1.92 5.49
CA GLU A 46 -3.36 -1.39 6.27
C GLU A 46 -2.12 -2.28 6.10
N THR A 47 -0.93 -1.71 6.14
CA THR A 47 0.32 -2.46 5.92
C THR A 47 1.38 -2.07 6.93
N LEU A 48 1.95 -3.06 7.61
CA LEU A 48 3.07 -2.88 8.52
C LEU A 48 4.35 -3.29 7.81
N LEU A 49 5.30 -2.37 7.70
CA LEU A 49 6.69 -2.67 7.33
C LEU A 49 7.56 -2.60 8.57
N ARG A 50 8.30 -3.67 8.86
CA ARG A 50 9.18 -3.75 10.02
C ARG A 50 10.55 -4.27 9.63
N TYR A 51 11.58 -3.58 10.08
CA TYR A 51 12.97 -4.00 10.00
C TYR A 51 13.48 -4.37 11.40
N GLU A 52 14.11 -5.54 11.50
CA GLU A 52 14.77 -6.01 12.72
C GLU A 52 16.29 -5.96 12.52
N PRO A 53 17.00 -5.00 13.14
CA PRO A 53 18.44 -4.83 12.95
C PRO A 53 19.28 -6.03 13.39
N ARG A 54 18.88 -6.75 14.45
CA ARG A 54 19.71 -7.84 15.00
C ARG A 54 19.73 -9.06 14.08
N THR A 55 18.58 -9.42 13.52
CA THR A 55 18.43 -10.55 12.59
C THR A 55 18.58 -10.12 11.14
N ARG A 56 18.62 -8.81 10.88
CA ARG A 56 18.66 -8.22 9.54
C ARG A 56 17.50 -8.71 8.67
N THR A 57 16.31 -8.79 9.26
CA THR A 57 15.11 -9.26 8.56
C THR A 57 14.16 -8.11 8.32
N ILE A 58 13.48 -8.14 7.17
CA ILE A 58 12.31 -7.30 6.91
C ILE A 58 11.06 -8.17 6.93
N THR A 59 10.04 -7.67 7.59
CA THR A 59 8.70 -8.24 7.63
C THR A 59 7.72 -7.25 7.00
N MET A 60 6.82 -7.77 6.19
CA MET A 60 5.67 -7.03 5.70
C MET A 60 4.41 -7.80 6.06
N SER A 61 3.46 -7.12 6.67
CA SER A 61 2.19 -7.70 7.08
C SER A 61 1.05 -6.83 6.58
N ALA A 62 0.00 -7.46 6.06
CA ALA A 62 -1.22 -6.76 5.66
C ALA A 62 -2.36 -7.12 6.60
N TYR A 63 -3.12 -6.11 6.98
CA TYR A 63 -4.25 -6.27 7.89
C TYR A 63 -5.54 -5.87 7.18
N ALA A 64 -6.60 -6.64 7.41
CA ALA A 64 -7.93 -6.19 7.05
C ALA A 64 -8.17 -4.88 7.81
N ARG A 65 -8.68 -3.86 7.10
CA ARG A 65 -9.01 -2.55 7.69
C ARG A 65 -9.66 -2.76 9.05
N SER A 66 -9.13 -2.10 10.07
CA SER A 66 -9.70 -2.25 11.41
C SER A 66 -11.18 -1.93 11.36
N LEU A 67 -12.01 -2.79 11.98
CA LEU A 67 -13.46 -2.57 12.09
C LEU A 67 -13.77 -1.17 12.65
N TRP A 68 -12.84 -0.57 13.40
CA TRP A 68 -12.95 0.78 13.94
C TRP A 68 -12.74 1.91 12.94
N TYR A 69 -11.99 1.71 11.86
CA TYR A 69 -11.95 2.71 10.78
C TYR A 69 -13.28 2.70 10.03
N LEU A 70 -13.82 1.50 9.79
CA LEU A 70 -15.18 1.36 9.31
C LEU A 70 -16.16 2.04 10.28
N VAL A 71 -16.07 1.74 11.58
CA VAL A 71 -16.95 2.35 12.60
C VAL A 71 -16.71 3.86 12.76
N ALA A 72 -15.48 4.38 12.62
CA ALA A 72 -15.16 5.80 12.75
C ALA A 72 -15.59 6.61 11.51
N GLU A 73 -15.35 6.10 10.30
CA GLU A 73 -15.93 6.61 9.04
C GLU A 73 -17.47 6.58 9.13
N LEU A 74 -18.04 5.50 9.68
CA LEU A 74 -19.47 5.35 9.91
C LEU A 74 -20.01 6.13 11.14
N CYS A 75 -19.14 6.60 12.05
CA CYS A 75 -19.45 7.45 13.21
C CYS A 75 -19.25 8.95 12.92
N ASN A 76 -18.73 9.27 11.73
CA ASN A 76 -18.80 10.60 11.12
C ASN A 76 -19.81 10.70 9.95
N PRO A 77 -21.07 10.22 10.06
CA PRO A 77 -22.07 10.37 9.02
C PRO A 77 -22.85 11.68 9.23
N ALA A 78 -23.65 12.04 8.22
CA ALA A 78 -24.82 12.88 8.45
C ALA A 78 -25.65 12.34 9.65
N PRO A 79 -26.31 13.22 10.44
CA PRO A 79 -26.80 12.92 11.80
C PRO A 79 -27.61 11.62 11.98
N THR A 80 -28.33 11.18 10.94
CA THR A 80 -29.27 10.05 10.98
C THR A 80 -28.63 8.66 11.03
N THR A 81 -27.36 8.48 10.69
CA THR A 81 -26.70 7.15 10.68
C THR A 81 -25.97 6.84 11.99
N LYS A 82 -25.64 7.89 12.78
CA LYS A 82 -24.86 7.80 14.01
C LYS A 82 -25.58 7.01 15.11
N GLU A 83 -26.87 7.28 15.32
CA GLU A 83 -27.66 6.68 16.41
C GLU A 83 -27.85 5.16 16.22
N ARG A 84 -28.11 4.70 14.99
CA ARG A 84 -28.26 3.27 14.69
C ARG A 84 -27.00 2.46 14.93
N LEU A 85 -25.83 3.03 14.67
CA LEU A 85 -24.55 2.36 14.83
C LEU A 85 -24.06 2.40 16.28
N VAL A 86 -24.22 3.54 16.96
CA VAL A 86 -23.98 3.65 18.40
C VAL A 86 -24.82 2.63 19.17
N GLU A 87 -26.07 2.40 18.78
CA GLU A 87 -26.91 1.35 19.37
C GLU A 87 -26.41 -0.06 19.01
N LYS A 88 -26.03 -0.32 17.75
CA LYS A 88 -25.52 -1.62 17.30
C LYS A 88 -24.23 -2.05 18.02
N TYR A 89 -23.37 -1.10 18.36
CA TYR A 89 -22.08 -1.35 19.01
C TYR A 89 -22.08 -1.00 20.51
N ARG A 90 -23.25 -0.70 21.08
CA ARG A 90 -23.42 -0.46 22.51
C ARG A 90 -23.05 -1.73 23.28
N GLY A 91 -22.00 -1.67 24.08
CA GLY A 91 -21.54 -2.81 24.91
C GLY A 91 -20.36 -3.60 24.36
N VAL A 92 -19.76 -3.21 23.23
CA VAL A 92 -18.43 -3.71 22.84
C VAL A 92 -17.38 -3.09 23.79
N THR A 93 -16.84 -3.88 24.71
CA THR A 93 -15.89 -3.41 25.74
C THR A 93 -14.44 -3.40 25.28
N ALA A 94 -14.11 -4.13 24.21
CA ALA A 94 -12.79 -4.16 23.60
C ALA A 94 -12.86 -4.27 22.07
N PRO A 95 -11.93 -3.66 21.34
CA PRO A 95 -11.76 -3.88 19.90
C PRO A 95 -11.68 -5.37 19.55
N PRO A 96 -12.32 -5.85 18.47
CA PRO A 96 -11.82 -7.04 17.82
C PRO A 96 -10.39 -6.76 17.33
N PRO A 97 -9.45 -7.71 17.49
CA PRO A 97 -8.09 -7.53 16.97
C PRO A 97 -8.15 -7.30 15.47
N ALA A 98 -7.26 -6.46 14.96
CA ALA A 98 -7.05 -6.34 13.53
C ALA A 98 -6.69 -7.74 12.97
N ILE A 99 -7.37 -8.15 11.91
CA ILE A 99 -7.18 -9.48 11.34
C ILE A 99 -6.00 -9.38 10.37
N GLU A 100 -4.87 -9.98 10.74
CA GLU A 100 -3.77 -10.21 9.81
C GLU A 100 -4.26 -11.09 8.66
N ILE A 101 -4.16 -10.58 7.43
CA ILE A 101 -4.53 -11.32 6.22
C ILE A 101 -3.36 -12.23 5.85
N TRP A 102 -2.16 -11.67 5.83
CA TRP A 102 -0.92 -12.36 5.52
C TRP A 102 0.28 -11.60 6.08
N SER A 103 1.39 -12.33 6.22
CA SER A 103 2.68 -11.80 6.64
C SER A 103 3.81 -12.55 5.94
N GLU A 104 4.79 -11.82 5.41
CA GLU A 104 6.01 -12.40 4.83
C GLU A 104 7.23 -11.80 5.55
N THR A 105 8.22 -12.64 5.84
CA THR A 105 9.50 -12.23 6.41
C THR A 105 10.64 -12.78 5.58
N ALA A 106 11.62 -11.93 5.26
CA ALA A 106 12.83 -12.31 4.57
C ALA A 106 14.07 -11.68 5.21
N ALA A 107 15.20 -12.37 5.09
CA ALA A 107 16.50 -11.77 5.39
C ALA A 107 16.84 -10.72 4.32
N ILE A 108 17.41 -9.60 4.75
CA ILE A 108 17.89 -8.56 3.85
C ILE A 108 19.26 -8.97 3.30
N GLY A 109 19.39 -8.93 1.97
CA GLY A 109 20.62 -9.29 1.27
C GLY A 109 21.80 -8.35 1.59
N THR A 110 23.03 -8.82 1.32
CA THR A 110 24.26 -8.04 1.58
C THR A 110 24.34 -6.71 0.82
N GLY A 111 23.67 -6.59 -0.34
CA GLY A 111 23.56 -5.33 -1.09
C GLY A 111 22.81 -4.23 -0.33
N ALA A 112 21.97 -4.60 0.63
CA ALA A 112 21.25 -3.70 1.51
C ALA A 112 21.99 -3.48 2.85
N ALA A 113 23.26 -3.89 2.98
CA ALA A 113 24.06 -3.61 4.18
C ALA A 113 24.35 -2.12 4.43
N ALA A 114 24.12 -1.24 3.44
CA ALA A 114 24.13 0.21 3.64
C ALA A 114 22.94 0.72 4.49
N ILE A 115 22.00 -0.16 4.86
CA ILE A 115 20.70 0.21 5.42
C ILE A 115 20.65 0.05 6.95
N ASP A 116 21.43 -0.87 7.53
CA ASP A 116 21.33 -1.23 8.96
C ASP A 116 21.50 -0.02 9.92
N GLY A 117 22.41 0.92 9.62
CA GLY A 117 22.53 2.19 10.35
C GLY A 117 21.70 3.33 9.76
N GLY A 118 21.32 3.21 8.49
CA GLY A 118 20.56 4.23 7.77
C GLY A 118 19.10 4.32 8.19
N LEU A 119 18.45 3.18 8.49
CA LEU A 119 17.03 3.13 8.84
C LEU A 119 16.72 3.74 10.20
N VAL A 120 17.46 3.36 11.24
CA VAL A 120 17.28 3.93 12.58
C VAL A 120 17.60 5.43 12.54
N ALA A 121 18.69 5.84 11.88
CA ALA A 121 19.00 7.26 11.73
C ALA A 121 17.93 8.03 10.94
N ALA A 122 17.36 7.44 9.89
CA ALA A 122 16.25 8.05 9.14
C ALA A 122 14.99 8.16 9.99
N PHE A 123 14.67 7.14 10.78
CA PHE A 123 13.58 7.19 11.75
C PHE A 123 13.75 8.35 12.73
N ARG A 124 14.94 8.49 13.33
CA ARG A 124 15.23 9.57 14.29
C ARG A 124 15.10 10.96 13.68
N ARG A 125 15.44 11.12 12.40
CA ARG A 125 15.22 12.39 11.68
C ARG A 125 13.74 12.65 11.42
N ALA A 126 12.97 11.63 11.01
CA ALA A 126 11.52 11.75 10.83
C ALA A 126 10.80 12.08 12.15
N GLU A 127 11.23 11.47 13.25
CA GLU A 127 10.75 11.77 14.60
C GLU A 127 11.03 13.21 15.00
N ALA A 128 12.23 13.72 14.74
CA ALA A 128 12.61 15.08 15.08
C ALA A 128 11.91 16.14 14.22
N GLU A 129 11.69 15.88 12.93
CA GLU A 129 10.97 16.79 12.03
C GLU A 129 9.48 16.91 12.42
N GLY A 130 8.87 15.80 12.81
CA GLY A 130 7.42 15.71 12.93
C GLY A 130 6.74 15.81 11.56
N GLY A 131 5.43 16.05 11.54
CA GLY A 131 4.72 16.17 10.28
C GLY A 131 3.26 16.63 10.42
N PRO A 132 2.63 17.00 9.30
CA PRO A 132 1.19 17.22 9.26
C PRO A 132 0.47 15.93 9.67
N ARG A 133 -0.53 16.05 10.54
CA ARG A 133 -1.21 14.89 11.16
C ARG A 133 -2.55 14.55 10.53
N HIS A 134 -3.07 15.41 9.65
CA HIS A 134 -4.43 15.31 9.15
C HIS A 134 -4.52 15.67 7.67
N GLY A 135 -5.36 14.92 6.97
CA GLY A 135 -5.83 15.22 5.63
C GLY A 135 -7.07 14.39 5.31
N VAL A 136 -7.63 14.59 4.12
CA VAL A 136 -8.89 13.96 3.70
C VAL A 136 -8.63 12.73 2.82
N ASP A 137 -7.57 12.77 2.01
CA ASP A 137 -7.17 11.71 1.10
C ASP A 137 -5.65 11.46 1.20
N GLY A 138 -5.23 10.27 0.76
CA GLY A 138 -3.86 9.81 0.71
C GLY A 138 -3.55 8.75 1.76
N ILE A 139 -2.44 8.89 2.47
CA ILE A 139 -1.90 7.85 3.35
C ILE A 139 -1.49 8.41 4.70
N SER A 140 -1.93 7.78 5.78
CA SER A 140 -1.40 8.06 7.11
C SER A 140 -0.27 7.10 7.44
N LEU A 141 0.80 7.65 8.01
CA LEU A 141 1.97 6.93 8.49
C LEU A 141 2.06 7.03 10.00
N ARG A 142 2.35 5.90 10.62
CA ARG A 142 2.73 5.85 12.03
C ARG A 142 4.01 5.06 12.18
N GLY A 143 5.12 5.77 12.36
CA GLY A 143 6.43 5.18 12.53
C GLY A 143 6.71 4.83 13.98
N PHE A 144 7.55 3.82 14.19
CA PHE A 144 8.05 3.44 15.50
C PHE A 144 9.46 2.90 15.50
N CYS A 145 10.08 3.00 16.66
CA CYS A 145 11.37 2.40 16.96
C CYS A 145 11.41 1.96 18.43
N PHE A 146 11.84 0.72 18.66
CA PHE A 146 12.07 0.17 20.00
C PHE A 146 13.56 0.06 20.24
N GLU A 147 14.11 0.81 21.19
CA GLU A 147 15.52 0.75 21.57
C GLU A 147 15.66 0.74 23.09
N GLY A 148 16.30 -0.28 23.64
CA GLY A 148 16.58 -0.35 25.09
C GLY A 148 15.34 -0.45 26.00
N GLY A 149 14.20 -0.91 25.47
CA GLY A 149 12.92 -0.97 26.18
C GLY A 149 12.07 0.29 26.06
N ASP A 150 12.60 1.36 25.44
CA ASP A 150 11.86 2.57 25.17
C ASP A 150 11.25 2.55 23.77
N GLU A 151 9.98 2.96 23.67
CA GLU A 151 9.29 3.18 22.41
C GLU A 151 9.38 4.66 22.00
N SER A 152 9.75 4.88 20.75
CA SER A 152 9.80 6.18 20.09
C SER A 152 8.85 6.18 18.89
N ARG A 153 8.17 7.30 18.60
CA ARG A 153 7.09 7.34 17.59
C ARG A 153 7.02 8.66 16.84
N PHE A 154 6.60 8.57 15.58
CA PHE A 154 6.20 9.74 14.79
C PHE A 154 4.93 9.46 14.00
N GLU A 155 4.22 10.51 13.61
CA GLU A 155 3.08 10.43 12.71
C GLU A 155 3.21 11.44 11.57
N ALA A 156 2.79 11.04 10.38
CA ALA A 156 2.74 11.90 9.21
C ALA A 156 1.53 11.54 8.34
N TRP A 157 0.98 12.54 7.64
CA TRP A 157 -0.07 12.38 6.65
C TRP A 157 0.47 12.77 5.27
N SER A 158 0.39 11.86 4.31
CA SER A 158 0.82 12.03 2.90
C SER A 158 2.09 12.86 2.79
N PRO A 159 3.21 12.41 3.39
CA PRO A 159 4.41 13.23 3.49
C PRO A 159 4.94 13.60 2.10
N THR A 160 5.45 14.81 1.97
CA THR A 160 6.08 15.28 0.74
C THR A 160 7.43 14.59 0.53
N PHE A 161 7.85 14.48 -0.73
CA PHE A 161 9.09 13.78 -1.14
C PHE A 161 10.37 14.30 -0.44
N ASP A 162 10.36 15.56 -0.02
CA ASP A 162 11.49 16.22 0.64
C ASP A 162 11.57 15.96 2.15
N SER A 163 10.48 15.50 2.78
CA SER A 163 10.39 15.24 4.23
C SER A 163 11.20 14.03 4.69
N GLU A 164 11.63 14.04 5.95
CA GLU A 164 12.34 12.93 6.57
C GLU A 164 11.44 11.71 6.77
N ALA A 165 10.13 11.91 7.03
CA ALA A 165 9.15 10.83 7.09
C ALA A 165 9.06 10.07 5.76
N HIS A 166 9.01 10.79 4.62
CA HIS A 166 9.02 10.16 3.30
C HIS A 166 10.32 9.39 3.06
N ARG A 167 11.49 10.00 3.34
CA ARG A 167 12.80 9.34 3.19
C ARG A 167 12.89 8.04 3.98
N PHE A 168 12.42 8.04 5.23
CA PHE A 168 12.41 6.84 6.07
C PHE A 168 11.52 5.74 5.47
N VAL A 169 10.28 6.07 5.09
CA VAL A 169 9.37 5.06 4.51
C VAL A 169 9.87 4.57 3.17
N HIS A 170 10.44 5.43 2.33
CA HIS A 170 11.03 5.04 1.06
C HIS A 170 12.19 4.04 1.25
N LEU A 171 13.04 4.23 2.27
CA LEU A 171 14.08 3.27 2.61
C LEU A 171 13.49 1.91 2.99
N LEU A 172 12.48 1.86 3.89
CA LEU A 172 11.81 0.62 4.26
C LEU A 172 11.13 -0.06 3.06
N TYR A 173 10.44 0.72 2.23
CA TYR A 173 9.79 0.24 1.01
C TYR A 173 10.82 -0.42 0.08
N ARG A 174 11.98 0.21 -0.13
CA ARG A 174 13.04 -0.34 -0.97
C ARG A 174 13.56 -1.67 -0.41
N CYS A 175 13.80 -1.75 0.90
CA CYS A 175 14.18 -3.01 1.54
C CYS A 175 13.16 -4.12 1.30
N ALA A 176 11.87 -3.80 1.45
CA ALA A 176 10.79 -4.75 1.26
C ALA A 176 10.76 -5.23 -0.19
N ARG A 177 10.80 -4.30 -1.16
CA ARG A 177 10.86 -4.57 -2.60
C ARG A 177 12.07 -5.44 -2.98
N GLU A 178 13.21 -5.23 -2.35
CA GLU A 178 14.44 -5.96 -2.64
C GLU A 178 14.55 -7.32 -1.95
N SER A 179 13.74 -7.61 -0.91
CA SER A 179 13.90 -8.83 -0.11
C SER A 179 12.72 -9.78 -0.18
N LEU A 180 11.49 -9.24 -0.28
CA LEU A 180 10.25 -10.01 -0.27
C LEU A 180 9.78 -10.31 -1.69
N ARG A 181 9.17 -11.47 -1.91
CA ARG A 181 8.97 -12.02 -3.27
C ARG A 181 7.60 -12.66 -3.53
N SER A 182 6.73 -12.80 -2.53
CA SER A 182 5.38 -13.30 -2.81
C SER A 182 4.61 -12.36 -3.73
N ASP A 183 3.63 -12.91 -4.43
CA ASP A 183 2.76 -12.14 -5.31
C ASP A 183 1.94 -11.11 -4.52
N GLU A 184 1.49 -11.51 -3.32
CA GLU A 184 0.77 -10.67 -2.36
C GLU A 184 1.59 -9.47 -1.91
N VAL A 185 2.87 -9.67 -1.62
CA VAL A 185 3.77 -8.56 -1.28
C VAL A 185 3.99 -7.65 -2.47
N GLU A 186 4.25 -8.21 -3.66
CA GLU A 186 4.50 -7.41 -4.85
C GLU A 186 3.29 -6.53 -5.20
N GLN A 187 2.09 -7.11 -5.20
CA GLN A 187 0.85 -6.40 -5.40
C GLN A 187 0.70 -5.27 -4.38
N ARG A 188 0.94 -5.57 -3.09
CA ARG A 188 0.77 -4.56 -2.04
C ARG A 188 1.80 -3.43 -2.13
N LEU A 189 3.05 -3.71 -2.50
CA LEU A 189 4.04 -2.66 -2.75
C LEU A 189 3.63 -1.79 -3.94
N GLU A 190 3.07 -2.39 -5.00
CA GLU A 190 2.55 -1.66 -6.15
C GLU A 190 1.36 -0.77 -5.79
N GLU A 191 0.44 -1.22 -4.92
CA GLU A 191 -0.65 -0.39 -4.39
C GLU A 191 -0.11 0.80 -3.57
N LEU A 192 0.90 0.58 -2.72
CA LEU A 192 1.51 1.62 -1.89
C LEU A 192 2.33 2.64 -2.69
N HIS A 193 2.83 2.26 -3.88
CA HIS A 193 3.73 3.08 -4.69
C HIS A 193 3.16 4.47 -4.99
N GLY A 194 1.89 4.53 -5.41
CA GLY A 194 1.21 5.79 -5.73
C GLY A 194 1.00 6.67 -4.50
N TYR A 195 0.58 6.09 -3.37
CA TYR A 195 0.40 6.82 -2.11
C TYR A 195 1.70 7.43 -1.59
N LEU A 196 2.82 6.76 -1.84
CA LEU A 196 4.15 7.20 -1.41
C LEU A 196 4.83 8.11 -2.44
N GLY A 197 4.19 8.43 -3.56
CA GLY A 197 4.76 9.32 -4.58
C GLY A 197 6.13 8.86 -5.08
N LEU A 198 6.29 7.55 -5.34
CA LEU A 198 7.58 6.94 -5.71
C LEU A 198 7.89 7.04 -7.22
N GLY A 199 7.18 7.92 -7.94
CA GLY A 199 7.27 8.13 -9.38
C GLY A 199 6.11 7.49 -10.15
N LEU A 200 6.24 7.46 -11.48
CA LEU A 200 5.29 6.78 -12.36
C LEU A 200 5.17 5.28 -11.99
N PRO A 201 3.95 4.76 -11.73
CA PRO A 201 3.74 3.35 -11.37
C PRO A 201 3.84 2.45 -12.60
N TRP A 202 5.08 2.24 -13.02
CA TRP A 202 5.48 1.62 -14.27
C TRP A 202 6.72 0.75 -14.06
N LYS A 203 6.74 -0.46 -14.61
CA LYS A 203 7.96 -1.30 -14.65
C LYS A 203 8.01 -2.19 -15.87
N VAL A 204 9.23 -2.50 -16.31
CA VAL A 204 9.47 -3.55 -17.31
C VAL A 204 9.41 -4.90 -16.60
N VAL A 205 8.56 -5.81 -17.08
CA VAL A 205 8.42 -7.19 -16.58
C VAL A 205 9.26 -8.15 -17.42
N SER A 206 9.33 -7.90 -18.73
CA SER A 206 10.10 -8.70 -19.69
C SER A 206 10.58 -7.78 -20.82
N GLU A 207 11.78 -8.00 -21.32
CA GLU A 207 12.32 -7.29 -22.49
C GLU A 207 12.05 -8.02 -23.81
N THR A 208 11.76 -9.33 -23.77
CA THR A 208 11.54 -10.13 -25.00
C THR A 208 10.42 -11.18 -24.81
N PRO A 209 9.19 -10.92 -25.28
CA PRO A 209 8.71 -9.63 -25.82
C PRO A 209 8.69 -8.55 -24.74
N LEU A 210 8.61 -7.28 -25.16
CA LEU A 210 8.51 -6.14 -24.23
C LEU A 210 7.16 -6.18 -23.50
N VAL A 211 7.21 -6.45 -22.20
CA VAL A 211 6.05 -6.43 -21.30
C VAL A 211 6.27 -5.31 -20.28
N ILE A 212 5.37 -4.34 -20.28
CA ILE A 212 5.33 -3.26 -19.30
C ILE A 212 4.16 -3.49 -18.37
N ARG A 213 4.39 -3.47 -17.06
CA ARG A 213 3.30 -3.39 -16.08
C ARG A 213 3.09 -1.97 -15.64
N ILE A 214 1.84 -1.53 -15.71
CA ILE A 214 1.34 -0.30 -15.09
C ILE A 214 0.45 -0.72 -13.93
N PHE A 215 0.68 -0.15 -12.76
CA PHE A 215 0.06 -0.63 -11.52
C PHE A 215 -0.44 0.52 -10.64
N GLY A 216 -1.07 0.20 -9.51
CA GLY A 216 -1.57 1.21 -8.57
C GLY A 216 -2.62 2.09 -9.21
N SER A 217 -2.43 3.41 -9.19
CA SER A 217 -3.33 4.38 -9.82
C SER A 217 -2.56 5.43 -10.59
N LEU A 218 -3.09 5.87 -11.73
CA LEU A 218 -2.56 7.02 -12.47
C LEU A 218 -3.42 8.26 -12.25
N SER A 219 -2.77 9.39 -12.02
CA SER A 219 -3.37 10.68 -11.75
C SER A 219 -2.91 11.72 -12.78
N ALA A 220 -3.55 12.89 -12.81
CA ALA A 220 -3.18 13.95 -13.76
C ALA A 220 -1.72 14.44 -13.57
N SER A 221 -1.16 14.33 -12.37
CA SER A 221 0.25 14.68 -12.13
C SER A 221 1.24 13.73 -12.81
N ASP A 222 0.81 12.53 -13.18
CA ASP A 222 1.66 11.53 -13.83
C ASP A 222 1.80 11.78 -15.34
N GLU A 223 1.00 12.68 -15.93
CA GLU A 223 0.98 12.93 -17.38
C GLU A 223 2.36 13.16 -18.00
N PRO A 224 3.23 14.04 -17.46
CA PRO A 224 4.52 14.33 -18.10
C PRO A 224 5.44 13.10 -18.16
N GLU A 225 5.48 12.31 -17.08
CA GLU A 225 6.29 11.11 -17.00
C GLU A 225 5.69 9.97 -17.84
N LEU A 226 4.37 9.81 -17.79
CA LEU A 226 3.65 8.83 -18.60
C LEU A 226 3.87 9.07 -20.09
N ARG A 227 3.75 10.33 -20.56
CA ARG A 227 4.00 10.69 -21.96
C ARG A 227 5.43 10.33 -22.36
N ARG A 228 6.42 10.70 -21.54
CA ARG A 228 7.83 10.37 -21.80
C ARG A 228 8.06 8.86 -21.87
N ALA A 229 7.46 8.09 -20.95
CA ALA A 229 7.56 6.64 -20.93
C ALA A 229 6.95 6.01 -22.19
N LEU A 230 5.74 6.45 -22.57
CA LEU A 230 5.02 5.99 -23.76
C LEU A 230 5.74 6.33 -25.06
N ASP A 231 6.31 7.55 -25.16
CA ASP A 231 7.08 7.99 -26.32
C ASP A 231 8.38 7.19 -26.50
N GLY A 232 8.94 6.68 -25.41
CA GLY A 232 10.12 5.82 -25.40
C GLY A 232 9.87 4.37 -25.85
N LEU A 233 8.60 3.95 -25.97
CA LEU A 233 8.27 2.60 -26.40
C LEU A 233 8.47 2.42 -27.91
N PRO A 234 8.91 1.22 -28.36
CA PRO A 234 9.10 0.94 -29.77
C PRO A 234 7.79 1.16 -30.55
N ARG A 235 7.93 1.64 -31.79
CA ARG A 235 6.79 1.96 -32.67
C ARG A 235 6.33 0.77 -33.51
N THR A 236 7.25 -0.13 -33.86
CA THR A 236 7.02 -1.22 -34.82
C THR A 236 7.07 -2.60 -34.19
N GLU A 237 7.63 -2.74 -32.99
CA GLU A 237 7.71 -4.01 -32.27
C GLU A 237 6.51 -4.17 -31.33
N PRO A 238 5.92 -5.38 -31.22
CA PRO A 238 4.79 -5.60 -30.34
C PRO A 238 5.12 -5.28 -28.88
N VAL A 239 4.21 -4.57 -28.21
CA VAL A 239 4.31 -4.27 -26.78
C VAL A 239 3.09 -4.85 -26.06
N VAL A 240 3.34 -5.51 -24.93
CA VAL A 240 2.28 -5.93 -24.00
C VAL A 240 2.21 -4.94 -22.85
N LEU A 241 1.06 -4.27 -22.71
CA LEU A 241 0.75 -3.44 -21.55
C LEU A 241 -0.07 -4.26 -20.55
N ASP A 242 0.57 -4.62 -19.44
CA ASP A 242 -0.05 -5.31 -18.32
C ASP A 242 -0.68 -4.31 -17.34
N LEU A 243 -2.00 -4.20 -17.40
CA LEU A 243 -2.82 -3.36 -16.52
C LEU A 243 -3.59 -4.18 -15.48
N SER A 244 -3.23 -5.46 -15.28
CA SER A 244 -3.94 -6.35 -14.34
C SER A 244 -3.93 -5.85 -12.89
N ARG A 245 -2.99 -4.95 -12.55
CA ARG A 245 -2.84 -4.34 -11.22
C ARG A 245 -3.04 -2.83 -11.22
N LEU A 246 -3.63 -2.28 -12.28
CA LEU A 246 -4.01 -0.87 -12.35
C LEU A 246 -5.42 -0.71 -11.77
N ALA A 247 -5.51 -0.17 -10.57
CA ALA A 247 -6.76 0.11 -9.86
C ALA A 247 -7.58 1.23 -10.54
N GLY A 248 -6.93 2.14 -11.28
CA GLY A 248 -7.63 3.16 -12.04
C GLY A 248 -6.73 4.23 -12.65
N MET A 249 -7.31 5.08 -13.48
CA MET A 249 -6.63 6.25 -14.02
C MET A 249 -7.56 7.48 -14.07
N GLY A 250 -7.02 8.67 -13.83
CA GLY A 250 -7.75 9.91 -14.04
C GLY A 250 -8.16 10.07 -15.52
N SER A 251 -9.41 10.44 -15.79
CA SER A 251 -9.90 10.65 -17.17
C SER A 251 -9.17 11.75 -17.93
N LEU A 252 -8.50 12.67 -17.21
CA LEU A 252 -7.62 13.67 -17.81
C LEU A 252 -6.43 13.07 -18.56
N LEU A 253 -6.06 11.81 -18.29
CA LEU A 253 -5.01 11.09 -19.02
C LEU A 253 -5.51 10.44 -20.33
N HIS A 254 -6.82 10.36 -20.56
CA HIS A 254 -7.39 9.74 -21.76
C HIS A 254 -6.88 10.33 -23.09
N PRO A 255 -6.67 11.67 -23.23
CA PRO A 255 -6.09 12.24 -24.43
C PRO A 255 -4.64 11.76 -24.70
N VAL A 256 -3.82 11.56 -23.66
CA VAL A 256 -2.45 11.06 -23.79
C VAL A 256 -2.46 9.67 -24.42
N TRP A 257 -3.29 8.78 -23.86
CA TRP A 257 -3.48 7.43 -24.37
C TRP A 257 -4.00 7.42 -25.81
N ARG A 258 -5.08 8.16 -26.11
CA ARG A 258 -5.63 8.22 -27.47
C ARG A 258 -4.61 8.69 -28.51
N SER A 259 -3.84 9.73 -28.19
CA SER A 259 -2.78 10.21 -29.08
C SER A 259 -1.71 9.15 -29.32
N TRP A 260 -1.31 8.42 -28.27
CA TRP A 260 -0.29 7.38 -28.38
C TRP A 260 -0.77 6.17 -29.20
N LEU A 261 -2.05 5.80 -29.08
CA LEU A 261 -2.67 4.70 -29.81
C LEU A 261 -2.83 4.99 -31.32
N GLN A 262 -3.04 6.25 -31.71
CA GLN A 262 -3.17 6.61 -33.14
C GLN A 262 -1.93 6.27 -33.97
N GLU A 263 -0.78 6.12 -33.32
CA GLU A 263 0.49 5.84 -33.98
C GLU A 263 0.88 4.34 -33.92
N ARG A 264 0.05 3.47 -33.33
CA ARG A 264 0.41 2.07 -33.01
C ARG A 264 -0.76 1.10 -33.12
N ASP A 265 -0.56 0.05 -33.91
CA ASP A 265 -1.53 -1.04 -34.09
C ASP A 265 -1.15 -2.35 -33.38
N ASN A 266 0.04 -2.40 -32.76
CA ASN A 266 0.68 -3.62 -32.25
C ASN A 266 0.81 -3.65 -30.71
N VAL A 267 -0.25 -3.22 -30.02
CA VAL A 267 -0.29 -3.18 -28.55
C VAL A 267 -1.32 -4.18 -28.03
N LEU A 268 -0.87 -5.14 -27.23
CA LEU A 268 -1.73 -6.07 -26.51
C LEU A 268 -1.96 -5.59 -25.08
N TRP A 269 -3.19 -5.76 -24.57
CA TRP A 269 -3.59 -5.23 -23.27
C TRP A 269 -3.95 -6.37 -22.34
N VAL A 270 -3.25 -6.53 -21.21
CA VAL A 270 -3.73 -7.39 -20.12
C VAL A 270 -4.57 -6.54 -19.19
N VAL A 271 -5.79 -6.95 -18.93
CA VAL A 271 -6.83 -6.09 -18.36
C VAL A 271 -7.44 -6.74 -17.12
N GLY A 272 -7.44 -6.02 -16.00
CA GLY A 272 -8.25 -6.36 -14.82
C GLY A 272 -9.67 -5.77 -14.92
N ASP A 273 -10.57 -6.23 -14.04
CA ASP A 273 -11.99 -5.88 -14.09
C ASP A 273 -12.25 -4.36 -14.01
N ASP A 274 -11.45 -3.64 -13.22
CA ASP A 274 -11.69 -2.23 -12.90
C ASP A 274 -11.32 -1.25 -14.02
N ILE A 275 -10.46 -1.65 -14.97
CA ILE A 275 -9.90 -0.73 -15.98
C ILE A 275 -10.66 -0.75 -17.32
N ALA A 276 -11.54 -1.72 -17.53
CA ALA A 276 -12.25 -1.92 -18.81
C ALA A 276 -12.97 -0.65 -19.31
N ARG A 277 -13.65 0.09 -18.41
CA ARG A 277 -14.34 1.34 -18.76
C ARG A 277 -13.40 2.44 -19.24
N HIS A 278 -12.18 2.51 -18.69
CA HIS A 278 -11.17 3.45 -19.16
C HIS A 278 -10.69 3.07 -20.55
N LEU A 279 -10.48 1.78 -20.81
CA LEU A 279 -10.08 1.25 -22.12
C LEU A 279 -11.12 1.52 -23.21
N ASP A 280 -12.41 1.36 -22.89
CA ASP A 280 -13.50 1.74 -23.79
C ASP A 280 -13.43 3.23 -24.15
N SER A 281 -13.21 4.08 -23.14
CA SER A 281 -13.18 5.54 -23.30
C SER A 281 -11.99 6.04 -24.13
N ILE A 282 -10.87 5.31 -24.12
CA ILE A 282 -9.69 5.62 -24.94
C ILE A 282 -9.70 4.90 -26.30
N GLY A 283 -10.73 4.11 -26.61
CA GLY A 283 -10.92 3.48 -27.90
C GLY A 283 -10.15 2.17 -28.12
N VAL A 284 -9.69 1.50 -27.06
CA VAL A 284 -9.09 0.16 -27.17
C VAL A 284 -10.20 -0.84 -27.49
N SER A 285 -10.06 -1.65 -28.54
CA SER A 285 -11.09 -2.64 -28.90
C SER A 285 -11.12 -3.80 -27.89
N ALA A 286 -12.27 -4.44 -27.72
CA ALA A 286 -12.38 -5.61 -26.84
C ALA A 286 -11.52 -6.80 -27.32
N GLY A 287 -11.27 -6.91 -28.62
CA GLY A 287 -10.44 -7.98 -29.20
C GLY A 287 -8.95 -7.86 -28.88
N ALA A 288 -8.45 -6.67 -28.56
CA ALA A 288 -7.06 -6.45 -28.15
C ALA A 288 -6.82 -6.65 -26.64
N ARG A 289 -7.87 -7.02 -25.89
CA ARG A 289 -7.84 -7.19 -24.44
C ARG A 289 -7.73 -8.66 -24.07
N HIS A 290 -6.87 -8.92 -23.11
CA HIS A 290 -6.53 -10.23 -22.62
C HIS A 290 -6.78 -10.29 -21.10
N PRO A 291 -7.37 -11.39 -20.58
CA PRO A 291 -7.61 -11.53 -19.14
C PRO A 291 -6.33 -11.77 -18.35
N ASP A 292 -5.28 -12.28 -18.99
CA ASP A 292 -4.01 -12.60 -18.34
C ASP A 292 -2.82 -12.48 -19.31
N LEU A 293 -1.61 -12.34 -18.75
CA LEU A 293 -0.38 -12.20 -19.52
C LEU A 293 -0.11 -13.42 -20.42
N ALA A 294 -0.44 -14.63 -19.97
CA ALA A 294 -0.20 -15.83 -20.76
C ALA A 294 -1.04 -15.85 -22.05
N SER A 295 -2.26 -15.33 -22.01
CA SER A 295 -3.14 -15.21 -23.17
C SER A 295 -2.66 -14.16 -24.17
N ALA A 296 -2.19 -12.99 -23.71
CA ALA A 296 -1.56 -11.99 -24.57
C ALA A 296 -0.29 -12.56 -25.25
N LEU A 297 0.57 -13.24 -24.48
CA LEU A 297 1.81 -13.81 -25.02
C LEU A 297 1.58 -14.95 -26.02
N ARG A 298 0.42 -15.62 -25.98
CA ARG A 298 0.06 -16.64 -26.99
C ARG A 298 -0.28 -16.01 -28.34
N GLU A 299 -0.84 -14.80 -28.37
CA GLU A 299 -1.17 -14.10 -29.61
C GLU A 299 0.08 -13.61 -30.38
N LEU A 300 1.18 -13.37 -29.67
CA LEU A 300 2.45 -12.97 -30.29
C LEU A 300 3.22 -14.12 -30.96
N ARG A 301 2.79 -15.38 -30.79
CA ARG A 301 3.49 -16.58 -31.30
C ARG A 301 2.84 -17.08 -32.58
#